data_AF-A0A2M7ZS56-F1
#
_entry.id   AF-A0A2M7ZS56-F1
#
_cell.length_a   1.000
_cell.length_b   1.000
_cell.length_c   1.000
_cell.angle_alpha   90.00
_cell.angle_beta   90.00
_cell.angle_gamma   90.00
#
_symmetry.space_group_name_H-M   'P 1'
#
loop_
_entity.id
_entity.type
_entity.pdbx_description
1 polymer ?
#
loop_
_entity_poly.entity_id
_entity_poly.type
_entity_poly.pdbx_seq_one_letter_code
_entity_poly.pdbx_strand_id
1 'polypeptide(L)'
;NLGGWKIYTNDDIYKITSVPFMLPPKKYFVFAADSIIIGKYKLQSALNSIAGISDFGLSAAGEVIIVKDIFSNVIDSIYYSDKWHNKNFLVTKNRSLERIAIEVNSNNPSNWSSCVSDIGGTPGNENSIFAASVSASSGILVSPNPFSPDNDGFEDHTIINYSLNQIVSQVRLKVFDSKGRIVRTLLNNYTSGSKGSLIFDGRDDEGNALRMGIYIIFMEALNETNGVVQTLKTTVVIARKLN
;
A
#
# COMPACT_ATOMS: atom_id res chain seq x y z
N ASN A 1 -1.15 12.53 20.60
CA ASN A 1 -1.42 13.98 20.53
C ASN A 1 -0.92 14.48 19.18
N LEU A 2 -1.79 15.04 18.34
CA LEU A 2 -1.47 15.63 17.03
C LEU A 2 -1.24 17.15 17.09
N GLY A 3 -1.31 17.74 18.28
CA GLY A 3 -1.07 19.17 18.50
C GLY A 3 0.29 19.59 17.95
N GLY A 4 0.29 20.55 17.01
CA GLY A 4 1.53 21.08 16.42
C GLY A 4 2.16 20.23 15.32
N TRP A 5 1.57 19.09 14.96
CA TRP A 5 2.01 18.31 13.80
C TRP A 5 1.80 19.07 12.50
N LYS A 6 2.62 18.77 11.49
CA LYS A 6 2.62 19.46 10.19
C LYS A 6 2.70 18.47 9.04
N ILE A 7 2.06 18.85 7.93
CA ILE A 7 2.22 18.22 6.61
C ILE A 7 3.08 19.16 5.77
N TYR A 8 4.11 18.62 5.14
CA TYR A 8 4.95 19.32 4.18
C TYR A 8 4.65 18.77 2.80
N THR A 9 4.48 19.68 1.85
CA THR A 9 4.48 19.39 0.42
C THR A 9 5.77 19.92 -0.21
N ASN A 10 5.89 19.90 -1.54
CA ASN A 10 7.01 20.53 -2.23
C ASN A 10 7.05 22.04 -1.97
N ASP A 11 5.88 22.69 -1.97
CA ASP A 11 5.77 24.15 -1.99
C ASP A 11 5.25 24.74 -0.67
N ASP A 12 4.50 23.96 0.11
CA ASP A 12 3.75 24.45 1.28
C ASP A 12 3.94 23.63 2.55
N ILE A 13 3.63 24.28 3.68
CA ILE A 13 3.59 23.66 5.00
C ILE A 13 2.23 23.91 5.63
N TYR A 14 1.53 22.84 5.97
CA TYR A 14 0.21 22.90 6.58
C TYR A 14 0.23 22.37 8.01
N LYS A 15 -0.31 23.14 8.94
CA LYS A 15 -0.44 22.71 10.34
C LYS A 15 -1.68 21.84 10.49
N ILE A 16 -1.52 20.61 10.98
CA ILE A 16 -2.63 19.64 11.11
C ILE A 16 -3.63 20.12 12.16
N THR A 17 -3.15 20.44 13.36
CA THR A 17 -3.98 21.02 14.43
C THR A 17 -3.22 22.12 15.17
N SER A 18 -3.93 23.20 15.52
CA SER A 18 -3.37 24.31 16.31
C SER A 18 -3.52 24.15 17.81
N VAL A 19 -4.33 23.20 18.25
CA VAL A 19 -4.61 22.88 19.65
C VAL A 19 -4.22 21.42 19.94
N PRO A 20 -3.95 21.05 21.20
CA PRO A 20 -3.78 19.64 21.56
C PRO A 20 -4.95 18.80 21.06
N PHE A 21 -4.64 17.71 20.36
CA PHE A 21 -5.62 16.83 19.77
C PHE A 21 -5.26 15.37 20.04
N MET A 22 -6.07 14.68 20.82
CA MET A 22 -5.84 13.27 21.14
C MET A 22 -6.59 12.39 20.15
N LEU A 23 -5.86 11.80 19.21
CA LEU A 23 -6.37 10.73 18.37
C LEU A 23 -6.27 9.39 19.14
N PRO A 24 -7.39 8.70 19.42
CA PRO A 24 -7.34 7.40 20.05
C PRO A 24 -6.67 6.34 19.15
N PRO A 25 -6.12 5.25 19.71
CA PRO A 25 -5.61 4.14 18.92
C PRO A 25 -6.65 3.62 17.94
N LYS A 26 -6.20 3.24 16.73
CA LYS A 26 -7.05 2.71 15.64
C LYS A 26 -8.19 3.65 15.18
N LYS A 27 -8.06 4.95 15.43
CA LYS A 27 -8.95 5.98 14.88
C LYS A 27 -8.25 6.77 13.78
N TYR A 28 -9.05 7.40 12.93
CA TYR A 28 -8.60 8.18 11.80
C TYR A 28 -8.76 9.67 12.10
N PHE A 29 -7.85 10.46 11.55
CA PHE A 29 -7.94 11.91 11.53
C PHE A 29 -7.97 12.38 10.07
N VAL A 30 -8.92 13.23 9.72
CA VAL A 30 -9.04 13.76 8.36
C VAL A 30 -8.50 15.19 8.30
N PHE A 31 -7.49 15.40 7.46
CA PHE A 31 -7.01 16.73 7.11
C PHE A 31 -7.46 17.05 5.69
N ALA A 32 -8.15 18.17 5.49
CA ALA A 32 -8.75 18.52 4.21
C ALA A 32 -8.60 20.01 3.86
N ALA A 33 -8.58 20.31 2.57
CA ALA A 33 -8.46 21.66 2.05
C ALA A 33 -9.69 22.51 2.41
N ASP A 34 -10.89 21.97 2.12
CA ASP A 34 -12.18 22.62 2.36
C ASP A 34 -13.16 21.74 3.15
N SER A 35 -14.26 22.35 3.63
CA SER A 35 -15.27 21.68 4.46
C SER A 35 -16.32 20.87 3.69
N ILE A 36 -16.34 20.90 2.36
CA ILE A 36 -17.28 20.13 1.52
C ILE A 36 -17.14 18.63 1.79
N ILE A 37 -15.92 18.19 2.11
CA ILE A 37 -15.60 16.81 2.48
C ILE A 37 -16.46 16.29 3.65
N ILE A 38 -16.84 17.17 4.59
CA ILE A 38 -17.60 16.79 5.79
C ILE A 38 -18.98 16.27 5.38
N GLY A 39 -19.67 17.00 4.50
CA GLY A 39 -20.97 16.59 3.98
C GLY A 39 -20.89 15.38 3.06
N LYS A 40 -19.91 15.38 2.13
CA LYS A 40 -19.75 14.29 1.14
C LYS A 40 -19.54 12.93 1.80
N TYR A 41 -18.66 12.85 2.81
CA TYR A 41 -18.31 11.59 3.46
C TYR A 41 -18.92 11.43 4.86
N LYS A 42 -19.86 12.30 5.24
CA LYS A 42 -20.56 12.28 6.55
C LYS A 42 -19.58 12.21 7.73
N LEU A 43 -18.52 13.02 7.69
CA LEU A 43 -17.46 12.98 8.68
C LEU A 43 -17.97 13.45 10.04
N GLN A 44 -17.49 12.81 11.11
CA GLN A 44 -17.72 13.29 12.47
C GLN A 44 -16.92 14.59 12.68
N SER A 45 -17.60 15.63 13.18
CA SER A 45 -17.04 16.98 13.32
C SER A 45 -15.81 17.08 14.22
N ALA A 46 -15.61 16.13 15.15
CA ALA A 46 -14.53 16.17 16.12
C ALA A 46 -13.22 15.49 15.65
N LEU A 47 -13.18 14.80 14.50
CA LEU A 47 -12.01 14.04 14.04
C LEU A 47 -11.44 14.56 12.71
N ASN A 48 -11.57 15.86 12.46
CA ASN A 48 -11.05 16.49 11.26
C ASN A 48 -10.47 17.88 11.53
N SER A 49 -9.68 18.36 10.57
CA SER A 49 -9.22 19.74 10.50
C SER A 49 -9.26 20.20 9.04
N ILE A 50 -9.78 21.42 8.86
CA ILE A 50 -9.96 22.04 7.55
C ILE A 50 -8.93 23.17 7.44
N ALA A 51 -8.07 23.09 6.43
CA ALA A 51 -7.03 24.10 6.17
C ALA A 51 -7.62 25.44 5.68
N GLY A 52 -8.79 25.40 5.03
CA GLY A 52 -9.45 26.57 4.46
C GLY A 52 -8.80 27.07 3.17
N ILE A 53 -8.25 26.15 2.37
CA ILE A 53 -7.55 26.42 1.10
C ILE A 53 -8.30 25.76 -0.07
N SER A 54 -8.03 26.18 -1.31
CA SER A 54 -8.72 25.64 -2.49
C SER A 54 -8.29 24.23 -2.87
N ASP A 55 -7.02 23.89 -2.65
CA ASP A 55 -6.45 22.57 -2.87
C ASP A 55 -5.09 22.46 -2.14
N PHE A 56 -4.58 21.25 -1.94
CA PHE A 56 -3.22 20.99 -1.47
C PHE A 56 -2.17 21.08 -2.58
N GLY A 57 -2.60 21.34 -3.82
CA GLY A 57 -1.68 21.52 -4.95
C GLY A 57 -1.07 20.23 -5.49
N LEU A 58 -1.60 19.06 -5.10
CA LEU A 58 -1.04 17.75 -5.45
C LEU A 58 -0.94 17.57 -6.97
N SER A 59 0.27 17.73 -7.50
CA SER A 59 0.47 17.75 -8.95
C SER A 59 0.38 16.34 -9.55
N ALA A 60 -0.12 16.25 -10.79
CA ALA A 60 -0.09 15.02 -11.58
C ALA A 60 1.34 14.60 -11.97
N ALA A 61 2.35 15.47 -11.81
CA ALA A 61 3.75 15.15 -12.06
C ALA A 61 4.40 14.36 -10.89
N GLY A 62 3.69 14.23 -9.78
CA GLY A 62 4.14 13.57 -8.55
C GLY A 62 4.63 14.58 -7.52
N GLU A 63 4.41 14.26 -6.24
CA GLU A 63 4.60 15.21 -5.15
C GLU A 63 5.05 14.54 -3.85
N VAL A 64 6.00 15.18 -3.16
CA VAL A 64 6.41 14.70 -1.84
C VAL A 64 5.39 15.17 -0.81
N ILE A 65 4.85 14.24 -0.01
CA ILE A 65 4.03 14.53 1.15
C ILE A 65 4.75 13.97 2.37
N ILE A 66 5.07 14.81 3.36
CA ILE A 66 5.77 14.42 4.59
C ILE A 66 4.92 14.81 5.79
N VAL A 67 4.67 13.86 6.68
CA VAL A 67 4.04 14.12 7.98
C VAL A 67 5.14 14.22 9.03
N LYS A 68 5.20 15.33 9.76
CA LYS A 68 6.13 15.52 10.89
C LYS A 68 5.40 15.80 12.18
N ASP A 69 5.95 15.30 13.28
CA ASP A 69 5.49 15.66 14.62
C ASP A 69 5.95 17.08 15.03
N ILE A 70 5.58 17.49 16.25
CA ILE A 70 5.94 18.80 16.80
C ILE A 70 7.45 18.99 17.00
N PHE A 71 8.22 17.91 17.11
CA PHE A 71 9.68 17.92 17.25
C PHE A 71 10.39 17.86 15.89
N SER A 72 9.64 17.95 14.79
CA SER A 72 10.14 17.83 13.41
C SER A 72 10.68 16.45 13.04
N ASN A 73 10.35 15.40 13.81
CA ASN A 73 10.62 14.03 13.40
C ASN A 73 9.69 13.67 12.25
N VAL A 74 10.23 13.00 11.21
CA VAL A 74 9.42 12.45 10.13
C VAL A 74 8.69 11.22 10.64
N ILE A 75 7.36 11.24 10.56
CA ILE A 75 6.50 10.14 10.96
C ILE A 75 6.24 9.21 9.79
N ASP A 76 5.92 9.78 8.62
CA ASP A 76 5.84 9.07 7.34
C ASP A 76 6.08 10.05 6.19
N SER A 77 6.44 9.52 5.01
CA SER A 77 6.58 10.31 3.80
C SER A 77 6.27 9.48 2.56
N ILE A 78 5.66 10.10 1.56
CA ILE A 78 5.41 9.49 0.26
C ILE A 78 5.83 10.42 -0.87
N TYR A 79 6.35 9.87 -1.94
CA TYR A 79 6.36 10.51 -3.25
C TYR A 79 5.09 10.08 -4.01
N TYR A 80 4.01 10.82 -3.82
CA TYR A 80 2.71 10.58 -4.46
C TYR A 80 2.84 10.55 -5.99
N SER A 81 2.09 9.66 -6.64
CA SER A 81 1.90 9.67 -8.08
C SER A 81 0.48 9.19 -8.43
N ASP A 82 -0.20 9.95 -9.30
CA ASP A 82 -1.50 9.59 -9.87
C ASP A 82 -1.46 8.28 -10.69
N LYS A 83 -0.27 7.88 -11.16
CA LYS A 83 -0.03 6.63 -11.89
C LYS A 83 -0.20 5.37 -11.02
N TRP A 84 -0.38 5.51 -9.71
CA TRP A 84 -0.67 4.38 -8.81
C TRP A 84 -2.11 3.91 -8.88
N HIS A 85 -2.97 4.59 -9.64
CA HIS A 85 -4.33 4.11 -9.86
C HIS A 85 -4.32 2.75 -10.55
N ASN A 86 -5.29 1.91 -10.16
CA ASN A 86 -5.44 0.59 -10.75
C ASN A 86 -5.90 0.73 -12.20
N LYS A 87 -5.12 0.14 -13.11
CA LYS A 87 -5.31 0.24 -14.57
C LYS A 87 -6.64 -0.36 -15.07
N ASN A 88 -7.36 -1.12 -14.26
CA ASN A 88 -8.71 -1.62 -14.63
C ASN A 88 -9.79 -0.54 -14.53
N PHE A 89 -9.56 0.54 -13.78
CA PHE A 89 -10.52 1.64 -13.72
C PHE A 89 -10.43 2.48 -14.99
N LEU A 90 -11.50 2.48 -15.79
CA LEU A 90 -11.60 3.35 -16.98
C LEU A 90 -11.64 4.84 -16.62
N VAL A 91 -12.16 5.16 -15.44
CA VAL A 91 -12.29 6.52 -14.92
C VAL A 91 -11.83 6.54 -13.46
N THR A 92 -10.79 7.32 -13.19
CA THR A 92 -10.21 7.54 -11.85
C THR A 92 -10.56 8.91 -11.28
N LYS A 93 -11.19 9.78 -12.07
CA LYS A 93 -11.66 11.10 -11.60
C LYS A 93 -12.62 10.93 -10.42
N ASN A 94 -12.44 11.77 -9.38
CA ASN A 94 -13.18 11.73 -8.12
C ASN A 94 -13.03 10.44 -7.30
N ARG A 95 -11.97 9.64 -7.56
CA ARG A 95 -11.63 8.44 -6.81
C ARG A 95 -10.28 8.64 -6.14
N SER A 96 -10.19 8.37 -4.84
CA SER A 96 -8.93 8.45 -4.11
C SER A 96 -8.01 7.27 -4.42
N LEU A 97 -6.70 7.49 -4.25
CA LEU A 97 -5.75 6.43 -3.98
C LEU A 97 -5.81 6.06 -2.50
N GLU A 98 -5.79 4.76 -2.23
CA GLU A 98 -5.84 4.21 -0.89
C GLU A 98 -4.62 3.30 -0.67
N ARG A 99 -4.08 3.33 0.56
CA ARG A 99 -3.01 2.42 0.98
C ARG A 99 -3.61 1.07 1.33
N ILE A 100 -3.04 -0.01 0.82
CA ILE A 100 -3.53 -1.37 1.04
C ILE A 100 -3.10 -1.87 2.42
N ALA A 101 -1.82 -1.75 2.79
CA ALA A 101 -1.28 -2.27 4.05
C ALA A 101 -0.34 -1.28 4.75
N ILE A 102 -0.56 -1.09 6.06
CA ILE A 102 0.20 -0.16 6.92
C ILE A 102 1.64 -0.64 7.18
N GLU A 103 1.88 -1.96 7.16
CA GLU A 103 3.20 -2.54 7.40
C GLU A 103 4.09 -2.57 6.15
N VAL A 104 3.51 -2.40 4.96
CA VAL A 104 4.27 -2.31 3.70
C VAL A 104 4.71 -0.87 3.51
N ASN A 105 5.95 -0.65 3.07
CA ASN A 105 6.53 0.68 2.87
C ASN A 105 5.61 1.62 2.06
N SER A 106 5.39 2.84 2.54
CA SER A 106 4.49 3.82 1.94
C SER A 106 4.93 4.31 0.55
N ASN A 107 6.23 4.22 0.22
CA ASN A 107 6.78 4.57 -1.10
C ASN A 107 6.79 3.40 -2.08
N ASN A 108 6.30 2.22 -1.69
CA ASN A 108 6.10 1.12 -2.64
C ASN A 108 4.81 1.38 -3.44
N PRO A 109 4.88 1.59 -4.77
CA PRO A 109 3.70 1.84 -5.60
C PRO A 109 2.65 0.73 -5.51
N SER A 110 3.08 -0.54 -5.37
CA SER A 110 2.17 -1.68 -5.24
C SER A 110 1.38 -1.68 -3.92
N ASN A 111 1.74 -0.82 -2.96
CA ASN A 111 0.98 -0.62 -1.73
C ASN A 111 -0.18 0.37 -1.87
N TRP A 112 -0.40 0.89 -3.08
CA TRP A 112 -1.46 1.83 -3.38
C TRP A 112 -2.29 1.32 -4.55
N SER A 113 -3.59 1.56 -4.49
CA SER A 113 -4.51 1.24 -5.57
C SER A 113 -5.72 2.16 -5.49
N SER A 114 -6.58 2.11 -6.50
CA SER A 114 -7.80 2.91 -6.54
C SER A 114 -8.78 2.46 -5.45
N CYS A 115 -9.37 3.41 -4.73
CA CYS A 115 -10.53 3.17 -3.88
C CYS A 115 -11.63 2.43 -4.67
N VAL A 116 -12.31 1.46 -4.08
CA VAL A 116 -13.44 0.77 -4.73
C VAL A 116 -14.81 1.29 -4.25
N SER A 117 -14.85 2.12 -3.21
CA SER A 117 -16.11 2.69 -2.69
C SER A 117 -16.84 3.54 -3.74
N ASP A 118 -18.18 3.43 -3.76
CA ASP A 118 -19.05 4.17 -4.69
C ASP A 118 -18.98 5.69 -4.51
N ILE A 119 -18.69 6.17 -3.29
CA ILE A 119 -18.58 7.61 -2.99
C ILE A 119 -17.19 8.19 -3.32
N GLY A 120 -16.27 7.35 -3.81
CA GLY A 120 -14.97 7.75 -4.35
C GLY A 120 -13.84 7.94 -3.32
N GLY A 121 -14.05 7.51 -2.07
CA GLY A 121 -13.01 7.51 -1.03
C GLY A 121 -13.56 7.13 0.34
N THR A 122 -12.66 6.76 1.27
CA THR A 122 -13.02 6.37 2.65
C THR A 122 -12.41 7.27 3.76
N PRO A 123 -12.33 8.61 3.61
CA PRO A 123 -11.75 9.45 4.65
C PRO A 123 -12.48 9.25 5.99
N GLY A 124 -11.70 9.14 7.06
CA GLY A 124 -12.22 8.90 8.42
C GLY A 124 -12.60 7.45 8.72
N ASN A 125 -12.47 6.54 7.75
CA ASN A 125 -12.78 5.11 7.88
C ASN A 125 -11.59 4.27 7.38
N GLU A 126 -11.69 2.95 7.56
CA GLU A 126 -10.74 2.01 6.95
C GLU A 126 -10.79 2.10 5.42
N ASN A 127 -9.64 1.94 4.76
CA ASN A 127 -9.56 1.96 3.31
C ASN A 127 -10.38 0.81 2.72
N SER A 128 -11.09 1.08 1.63
CA SER A 128 -11.96 0.12 0.95
C SER A 128 -11.22 -1.09 0.38
N ILE A 129 -9.90 -0.95 0.20
CA ILE A 129 -8.97 -1.98 -0.30
C ILE A 129 -7.97 -2.42 0.77
N PHE A 130 -8.26 -2.18 2.05
CA PHE A 130 -7.37 -2.54 3.15
C PHE A 130 -7.15 -4.05 3.21
N ALA A 131 -5.89 -4.45 3.33
CA ALA A 131 -5.50 -5.83 3.59
C ALA A 131 -4.62 -5.90 4.84
N ALA A 132 -5.02 -6.74 5.79
CA ALA A 132 -4.26 -6.97 7.00
C ALA A 132 -2.98 -7.77 6.68
N SER A 133 -1.83 -7.24 7.10
CA SER A 133 -0.57 -7.98 7.01
C SER A 133 -0.40 -8.89 8.22
N VAL A 134 -0.04 -10.14 7.98
CA VAL A 134 0.30 -11.13 9.01
C VAL A 134 1.78 -11.50 8.90
N SER A 135 2.50 -11.37 10.00
CA SER A 135 3.94 -11.66 10.04
C SER A 135 4.23 -13.15 9.82
N ALA A 136 5.13 -13.46 8.89
CA ALA A 136 5.71 -14.80 8.77
C ALA A 136 6.68 -15.05 9.94
N SER A 137 6.48 -16.13 10.70
CA SER A 137 7.43 -16.56 11.73
C SER A 137 8.69 -17.17 11.14
N SER A 138 8.56 -17.85 9.99
CA SER A 138 9.63 -18.40 9.18
C SER A 138 9.13 -18.62 7.75
N GLY A 139 10.02 -18.52 6.74
CA GLY A 139 9.66 -18.82 5.35
C GLY A 139 8.83 -17.73 4.70
N ILE A 140 7.88 -18.12 3.84
CA ILE A 140 6.96 -17.21 3.14
C ILE A 140 5.52 -17.51 3.56
N LEU A 141 4.79 -16.48 3.96
CA LEU A 141 3.35 -16.48 4.21
C LEU A 141 2.65 -15.60 3.17
N VAL A 142 1.57 -16.10 2.59
CA VAL A 142 0.77 -15.39 1.59
C VAL A 142 -0.65 -15.30 2.12
N SER A 143 -1.16 -14.09 2.26
CA SER A 143 -2.51 -13.86 2.82
C SER A 143 -3.12 -12.58 2.25
N PRO A 144 -4.38 -12.61 1.78
CA PRO A 144 -5.23 -13.79 1.59
C PRO A 144 -4.68 -14.78 0.54
N ASN A 145 -5.03 -16.07 0.66
CA ASN A 145 -4.69 -17.11 -0.31
C ASN A 145 -5.74 -18.25 -0.24
N PRO A 146 -6.63 -18.39 -1.24
CA PRO A 146 -6.69 -17.65 -2.50
C PRO A 146 -7.00 -16.16 -2.33
N PHE A 147 -6.75 -15.38 -3.37
CA PHE A 147 -7.19 -13.98 -3.48
C PHE A 147 -7.88 -13.76 -4.84
N SER A 148 -8.75 -12.76 -4.94
CA SER A 148 -9.61 -12.49 -6.11
C SER A 148 -9.43 -11.07 -6.63
N PRO A 149 -8.52 -10.80 -7.59
CA PRO A 149 -8.26 -9.46 -8.11
C PRO A 149 -9.33 -8.99 -9.10
N ASP A 150 -10.59 -8.85 -8.66
CA ASP A 150 -11.74 -8.43 -9.47
C ASP A 150 -12.18 -6.98 -9.21
N ASN A 151 -11.57 -6.30 -8.25
CA ASN A 151 -11.75 -4.90 -7.85
C ASN A 151 -13.09 -4.64 -7.15
N ASP A 152 -13.60 -5.61 -6.39
CA ASP A 152 -14.81 -5.46 -5.58
C ASP A 152 -14.52 -4.98 -4.13
N GLY A 153 -13.25 -4.82 -3.77
CA GLY A 153 -12.76 -4.44 -2.44
C GLY A 153 -12.47 -5.61 -1.51
N PHE A 154 -12.77 -6.84 -1.93
CA PHE A 154 -12.65 -8.02 -1.11
C PHE A 154 -11.56 -8.94 -1.66
N GLU A 155 -10.45 -9.05 -0.93
CA GLU A 155 -9.32 -9.92 -1.28
C GLU A 155 -8.74 -9.65 -2.68
N ASP A 156 -8.80 -8.40 -3.14
CA ASP A 156 -8.28 -7.95 -4.45
C ASP A 156 -6.76 -8.07 -4.62
N HIS A 157 -6.07 -8.13 -3.49
CA HIS A 157 -4.63 -8.19 -3.40
C HIS A 157 -4.23 -9.23 -2.38
N THR A 158 -3.03 -9.79 -2.53
CA THR A 158 -2.41 -10.60 -1.49
C THR A 158 -1.12 -9.98 -0.99
N ILE A 159 -0.84 -10.17 0.30
CA ILE A 159 0.40 -9.75 0.92
C ILE A 159 1.30 -10.97 1.08
N ILE A 160 2.50 -10.86 0.53
CA ILE A 160 3.56 -11.84 0.68
C ILE A 160 4.48 -11.34 1.79
N ASN A 161 4.43 -12.02 2.93
CA ASN A 161 5.30 -11.79 4.07
C ASN A 161 6.42 -12.84 4.07
N TYR A 162 7.65 -12.44 4.31
CA TYR A 162 8.78 -13.37 4.39
C TYR A 162 9.64 -13.14 5.61
N SER A 163 10.25 -14.22 6.10
CA SER A 163 11.27 -14.22 7.14
C SER A 163 12.44 -15.10 6.71
N LEU A 164 13.63 -14.49 6.68
CA LEU A 164 14.90 -15.07 6.25
C LEU A 164 15.76 -15.42 7.46
N ASN A 165 16.70 -16.34 7.24
CA ASN A 165 17.66 -16.76 8.25
C ASN A 165 18.83 -15.76 8.39
N GLN A 166 19.02 -14.89 7.39
CA GLN A 166 20.06 -13.87 7.38
C GLN A 166 19.50 -12.53 7.82
N ILE A 167 20.29 -11.76 8.57
CA ILE A 167 19.90 -10.41 9.04
C ILE A 167 19.80 -9.43 7.88
N VAL A 168 20.69 -9.56 6.88
CA VAL A 168 20.69 -8.77 5.65
C VAL A 168 21.00 -9.68 4.48
N SER A 169 20.27 -9.52 3.37
CA SER A 169 20.53 -10.24 2.13
C SER A 169 20.00 -9.47 0.92
N GLN A 170 20.51 -9.79 -0.27
CA GLN A 170 19.85 -9.42 -1.51
C GLN A 170 18.79 -10.46 -1.84
N VAL A 171 17.55 -10.06 -2.04
CA VAL A 171 16.45 -10.97 -2.35
C VAL A 171 16.00 -10.85 -3.81
N ARG A 172 15.69 -12.00 -4.39
CA ARG A 172 14.95 -12.12 -5.65
C ARG A 172 13.67 -12.87 -5.37
N LEU A 173 12.53 -12.36 -5.81
CA LEU A 173 11.25 -13.05 -5.69
C LEU A 173 10.50 -12.99 -7.02
N LYS A 174 10.14 -14.16 -7.53
CA LYS A 174 9.48 -14.35 -8.82
C LYS A 174 8.25 -15.23 -8.66
N VAL A 175 7.25 -14.98 -9.50
CA VAL A 175 6.04 -15.78 -9.62
C VAL A 175 6.11 -16.59 -10.90
N PHE A 176 5.80 -17.87 -10.79
CA PHE A 176 5.83 -18.84 -11.88
C PHE A 176 4.44 -19.44 -12.10
N ASP A 177 4.10 -19.71 -13.36
CA ASP A 177 2.92 -20.51 -13.69
C ASP A 177 3.15 -22.01 -13.47
N SER A 178 2.10 -22.81 -13.68
CA SER A 178 2.15 -24.28 -13.54
C SER A 178 3.09 -24.99 -14.53
N LYS A 179 3.59 -24.28 -15.56
CA LYS A 179 4.56 -24.79 -16.53
C LYS A 179 6.00 -24.36 -16.18
N GLY A 180 6.20 -23.66 -15.06
CA GLY A 180 7.50 -23.17 -14.63
C GLY A 180 7.98 -21.94 -15.41
N ARG A 181 7.10 -21.22 -16.11
CA ARG A 181 7.45 -19.97 -16.78
C ARG A 181 7.33 -18.82 -15.78
N ILE A 182 8.30 -17.90 -15.79
CA ILE A 182 8.21 -16.66 -15.00
C ILE A 182 7.10 -15.81 -15.60
N VAL A 183 6.14 -15.41 -14.76
CA VAL A 183 5.05 -14.50 -15.15
C VAL A 183 5.13 -13.14 -14.46
N ARG A 184 5.85 -13.05 -13.34
CA ARG A 184 6.06 -11.78 -12.62
C ARG A 184 7.38 -11.80 -11.89
N THR A 185 8.10 -10.69 -11.91
CA THR A 185 9.26 -10.41 -11.07
C THR A 185 8.86 -9.37 -10.02
N LEU A 186 8.71 -9.79 -8.77
CA LEU A 186 8.25 -8.92 -7.69
C LEU A 186 9.40 -8.21 -6.98
N LEU A 187 10.54 -8.90 -6.81
CA LEU A 187 11.78 -8.32 -6.31
C LEU A 187 12.93 -8.80 -7.17
N ASN A 188 13.84 -7.89 -7.54
CA ASN A 188 15.01 -8.20 -8.33
C ASN A 188 16.26 -7.57 -7.70
N ASN A 189 17.10 -8.40 -7.07
CA ASN A 189 18.30 -8.00 -6.36
C ASN A 189 18.04 -6.88 -5.33
N TYR A 190 16.94 -7.00 -4.60
CA TYR A 190 16.50 -6.00 -3.64
C TYR A 190 17.19 -6.22 -2.28
N THR A 191 17.82 -5.20 -1.71
CA THR A 191 18.41 -5.32 -0.37
C THR A 191 17.32 -5.38 0.68
N SER A 192 17.28 -6.45 1.46
CA SER A 192 16.30 -6.64 2.52
C SER A 192 16.93 -7.07 3.83
N GLY A 193 16.26 -6.73 4.93
CA GLY A 193 16.53 -7.30 6.24
C GLY A 193 16.06 -8.75 6.34
N SER A 194 16.05 -9.30 7.56
CA SER A 194 15.55 -10.66 7.80
C SER A 194 14.05 -10.81 7.63
N LYS A 195 13.28 -9.72 7.51
CA LYS A 195 11.85 -9.75 7.27
C LYS A 195 11.44 -8.69 6.26
N GLY A 196 10.38 -8.99 5.52
CA GLY A 196 9.76 -8.01 4.65
C GLY A 196 8.37 -8.42 4.20
N SER A 197 7.69 -7.44 3.61
CA SER A 197 6.32 -7.56 3.12
C SER A 197 6.20 -6.88 1.78
N LEU A 198 5.50 -7.51 0.84
CA LEU A 198 5.21 -6.95 -0.47
C LEU A 198 3.82 -7.34 -0.93
N ILE A 199 3.24 -6.55 -1.83
CA ILE A 199 1.91 -6.77 -2.37
C ILE A 199 2.00 -7.41 -3.74
N PHE A 200 1.11 -8.37 -3.98
CA PHE A 200 0.87 -8.95 -5.29
C PHE A 200 -0.59 -8.74 -5.69
N ASP A 201 -0.78 -8.17 -6.88
CA ASP A 201 -2.06 -7.75 -7.46
C ASP A 201 -2.59 -8.73 -8.51
N GLY A 202 -1.93 -9.88 -8.71
CA GLY A 202 -2.33 -10.88 -9.69
C GLY A 202 -2.06 -10.46 -11.14
N ARG A 203 -1.11 -9.55 -11.40
CA ARG A 203 -0.71 -9.16 -12.75
C ARG A 203 0.67 -9.67 -13.14
N ASP A 204 0.95 -9.75 -14.44
CA ASP A 204 2.29 -10.00 -14.98
C ASP A 204 3.16 -8.73 -14.98
N ASP A 205 4.41 -8.82 -15.46
CA ASP A 205 5.35 -7.69 -15.52
C ASP A 205 4.89 -6.58 -16.49
N GLU A 206 4.08 -6.93 -17.50
CA GLU A 206 3.46 -5.98 -18.44
C GLU A 206 2.18 -5.32 -17.86
N GLY A 207 1.68 -5.82 -16.74
CA GLY A 207 0.48 -5.33 -16.07
C GLY A 207 -0.83 -5.96 -16.56
N ASN A 208 -0.78 -7.02 -17.36
CA ASN A 208 -1.96 -7.80 -17.72
C ASN A 208 -2.40 -8.67 -16.55
N ALA A 209 -3.71 -8.87 -16.42
CA ALA A 209 -4.26 -9.75 -15.40
C ALA A 209 -3.87 -11.21 -15.69
N LEU A 210 -3.32 -11.89 -14.68
CA LEU A 210 -3.07 -13.33 -14.74
C LEU A 210 -4.40 -14.10 -14.72
N ARG A 211 -4.36 -15.32 -15.25
CA ARG A 211 -5.52 -16.22 -15.29
C ARG A 211 -5.78 -16.79 -13.90
N MET A 212 -7.01 -17.26 -13.67
CA MET A 212 -7.29 -18.08 -12.49
C MET A 212 -6.42 -19.33 -12.49
N GLY A 213 -5.89 -19.70 -11.32
CA GLY A 213 -5.06 -20.87 -11.18
C GLY A 213 -4.06 -20.78 -10.03
N ILE A 214 -3.29 -21.85 -9.87
CA ILE A 214 -2.21 -21.96 -8.89
C ILE A 214 -0.92 -21.46 -9.53
N TYR A 215 -0.24 -20.58 -8.80
CA TYR A 215 1.08 -20.05 -9.14
C TYR A 215 2.07 -20.38 -8.03
N ILE A 216 3.36 -20.41 -8.39
CA ILE A 216 4.45 -20.68 -7.46
C ILE A 216 5.17 -19.37 -7.19
N ILE A 217 5.27 -18.99 -5.92
CA ILE A 217 6.19 -17.95 -5.47
C ILE A 217 7.50 -18.63 -5.14
N PHE A 218 8.58 -18.16 -5.75
CA PHE A 218 9.93 -18.64 -5.51
C PHE A 218 10.83 -17.46 -5.16
N MET A 219 11.54 -17.58 -4.04
CA MET A 219 12.43 -16.56 -3.52
C MET A 219 13.82 -17.13 -3.28
N GLU A 220 14.82 -16.34 -3.64
CA GLU A 220 16.22 -16.59 -3.31
C GLU A 220 16.74 -15.42 -2.47
N ALA A 221 17.38 -15.72 -1.35
CA ALA A 221 18.17 -14.77 -0.59
C ALA A 221 19.65 -15.04 -0.88
N LEU A 222 20.38 -13.99 -1.22
CA LEU A 222 21.78 -14.01 -1.58
C LEU A 222 22.61 -13.21 -0.59
N ASN A 223 23.83 -13.68 -0.36
CA ASN A 223 24.87 -12.99 0.39
C ASN A 223 26.10 -12.85 -0.52
N GLU A 224 26.79 -11.71 -0.44
CA GLU A 224 27.98 -11.39 -1.24
C GLU A 224 29.08 -12.47 -1.15
N THR A 225 29.20 -13.15 -0.01
CA THR A 225 30.25 -14.16 0.20
C THR A 225 29.88 -15.55 -0.34
N ASN A 226 28.62 -15.94 -0.21
CA ASN A 226 28.19 -17.34 -0.37
C ASN A 226 27.25 -17.56 -1.57
N GLY A 227 26.91 -16.52 -2.33
CA GLY A 227 25.89 -16.61 -3.37
C GLY A 227 24.50 -16.83 -2.76
N VAL A 228 23.75 -17.84 -3.22
CA VAL A 228 22.43 -18.16 -2.67
C VAL A 228 22.57 -18.84 -1.32
N VAL A 229 22.08 -18.19 -0.26
CA VAL A 229 22.15 -18.66 1.13
C VAL A 229 20.84 -19.24 1.64
N GLN A 230 19.73 -18.92 0.99
CA GLN A 230 18.44 -19.49 1.32
C GLN A 230 17.52 -19.46 0.10
N THR A 231 16.74 -20.53 -0.07
CA THR A 231 15.71 -20.63 -1.09
C THR A 231 14.39 -20.95 -0.42
N LEU A 232 13.35 -20.19 -0.74
CA LEU A 232 12.00 -20.37 -0.22
C LEU A 232 11.01 -20.51 -1.37
N LYS A 233 10.01 -21.36 -1.19
CA LYS A 233 8.93 -21.53 -2.16
C LYS A 233 7.60 -21.69 -1.45
N THR A 234 6.55 -21.15 -2.04
CA THR A 234 5.17 -21.38 -1.62
C THR A 234 4.26 -21.25 -2.83
N THR A 235 2.96 -21.43 -2.63
CA THR A 235 1.95 -21.26 -3.68
C THR A 235 1.08 -20.06 -3.38
N VAL A 236 0.57 -19.45 -4.45
CA VAL A 236 -0.48 -18.44 -4.40
C VAL A 236 -1.55 -18.82 -5.41
N VAL A 237 -2.81 -18.70 -5.02
CA VAL A 237 -3.96 -19.06 -5.84
C VAL A 237 -4.70 -17.79 -6.23
N ILE A 238 -4.85 -17.58 -7.53
CA ILE A 238 -5.71 -16.52 -8.09
C ILE A 238 -7.07 -17.15 -8.38
N ALA A 239 -8.09 -16.66 -7.70
CA ALA A 239 -9.49 -17.02 -7.91
C ALA A 239 -10.25 -15.86 -8.57
N ARG A 240 -11.45 -16.15 -9.08
CA ARG A 240 -12.48 -15.15 -9.41
C ARG A 240 -13.83 -15.78 -9.13
N LYS A 241 -14.83 -14.94 -8.83
CA LYS A 241 -16.21 -15.40 -8.74
C LYS A 241 -16.65 -15.96 -10.09
N LEU A 242 -17.19 -17.17 -10.11
CA LEU A 242 -17.85 -17.73 -11.29
C LEU A 242 -19.23 -17.09 -11.36
N ASN A 243 -19.48 -16.31 -12.42
CA ASN A 243 -20.80 -15.80 -12.75
C ASN A 243 -21.64 -16.85 -13.47
#